data_AF-A0A7X3AXM9-F1
#
_entry.id   AF-A0A7X3AXM9-F1
#
_cell.length_a   1.000
_cell.length_b   1.000
_cell.length_c   1.000
_cell.angle_alpha   90.00
_cell.angle_beta   90.00
_cell.angle_gamma   90.00
#
_symmetry.space_group_name_H-M   'P 1'
#
loop_
_entity.id
_entity.type
_entity.pdbx_description
1 polymer ?
#
loop_
_entity_poly.entity_id
_entity_poly.type
_entity_poly.pdbx_seq_one_letter_code
_entity_poly.pdbx_strand_id
1 'polypeptide(L)'
;MFLFNIVSRYVKSPAHDSHSVKLSKGTEARLSDKEFKNLFNKNSRYTDPNHKVDINIEEVVAYIRKINDANLTMNDIFNQLGKARDGYVSIDSDGSRGSVLTYLLTDNKAALDFDFSEKENRLLLHSIQYFTLESQRESTERTSDDYSALIPQPGQEGVELMEAIKELGVPDWLYSSFLPGTEAQIAISYKASDEMRVTLYFDQDGDFFRLGSMTKLKDKKE
;
A
#
# COMPACT_ATOMS: atom_id res chain seq x y z
N MET A 1 -30.52 -27.35 -18.76
CA MET A 1 -29.23 -27.64 -18.09
C MET A 1 -28.19 -27.79 -19.18
N PHE A 2 -27.62 -26.68 -19.66
CA PHE A 2 -26.62 -26.67 -20.73
C PHE A 2 -25.27 -26.30 -20.10
N LEU A 3 -24.36 -27.26 -20.07
CA LEU A 3 -22.95 -27.06 -19.73
C LEU A 3 -22.18 -26.88 -21.04
N PHE A 4 -21.59 -25.71 -21.24
CA PHE A 4 -20.63 -25.48 -22.30
C PHE A 4 -19.20 -25.68 -21.78
N ASN A 5 -18.52 -26.65 -22.40
CA ASN A 5 -17.07 -26.71 -22.53
C ASN A 5 -16.60 -25.57 -23.44
N ILE A 6 -15.62 -24.75 -23.03
CA ILE A 6 -14.65 -24.10 -23.94
C ILE A 6 -13.30 -23.89 -23.23
N VAL A 7 -12.32 -24.69 -23.66
CA VAL A 7 -10.94 -24.35 -24.06
C VAL A 7 -9.96 -23.80 -23.01
N SER A 8 -9.03 -24.67 -22.63
CA SER A 8 -7.67 -24.28 -22.26
C SER A 8 -6.94 -23.67 -23.46
N ARG A 9 -6.49 -22.43 -23.33
CA ARG A 9 -5.32 -21.91 -24.07
C ARG A 9 -4.28 -21.45 -23.08
N TYR A 10 -3.12 -22.07 -23.20
CA TYR A 10 -1.85 -21.59 -22.66
C TYR A 10 -1.62 -20.13 -23.06
N VAL A 11 -1.35 -19.28 -22.07
CA VAL A 11 -0.32 -18.26 -22.20
C VAL A 11 0.76 -18.63 -21.20
N LYS A 12 1.87 -19.15 -21.73
CA LYS A 12 3.16 -19.09 -21.04
C LYS A 12 3.45 -17.61 -20.82
N SER A 13 3.28 -17.12 -19.60
CA SER A 13 3.96 -15.90 -19.21
C SER A 13 5.45 -16.23 -19.08
N PRO A 14 6.37 -15.38 -19.58
CA PRO A 14 7.79 -15.65 -19.46
C PRO A 14 8.16 -15.70 -17.99
N ALA A 15 8.90 -16.75 -17.62
CA ALA A 15 9.65 -16.78 -16.38
C ALA A 15 10.62 -15.60 -16.36
N HIS A 16 10.22 -14.51 -15.70
CA HIS A 16 11.14 -13.76 -14.87
C HIS A 16 10.80 -14.14 -13.45
N ASP A 17 11.81 -14.54 -12.68
CA ASP A 17 11.77 -14.99 -11.30
C ASP A 17 11.01 -13.99 -10.41
N SER A 18 9.69 -14.04 -10.43
CA SER A 18 8.87 -13.25 -9.54
C SER A 18 8.95 -13.92 -8.18
N HIS A 19 9.61 -13.25 -7.23
CA HIS A 19 9.60 -13.53 -5.80
C HIS A 19 8.34 -14.30 -5.38
N SER A 20 8.43 -15.63 -5.33
CA SER A 20 7.34 -16.46 -4.86
C SER A 20 7.23 -16.22 -3.37
N VAL A 21 6.24 -15.44 -2.95
CA VAL A 21 6.00 -15.14 -1.53
C VAL A 21 5.58 -16.45 -0.85
N LYS A 22 6.52 -17.11 -0.17
CA LYS A 22 6.18 -18.17 0.79
C LYS A 22 5.72 -17.49 2.08
N LEU A 23 4.42 -17.23 2.17
CA LEU A 23 3.77 -16.71 3.37
C LEU A 23 3.84 -17.77 4.48
N SER A 24 4.56 -17.48 5.56
CA SER A 24 4.64 -18.36 6.72
C SER A 24 3.42 -18.13 7.63
N LYS A 25 2.65 -19.18 7.95
CA LYS A 25 1.69 -19.15 9.05
C LYS A 25 2.43 -19.32 10.39
N GLY A 26 3.42 -18.47 10.63
CA GLY A 26 4.26 -18.53 11.83
C GLY A 26 3.45 -18.21 13.08
N THR A 27 3.55 -19.08 14.09
CA THR A 27 3.02 -18.83 15.44
C THR A 27 4.01 -17.95 16.19
N GLU A 28 4.06 -16.65 15.87
CA GLU A 28 4.83 -15.70 16.68
C GLU A 28 4.19 -15.57 18.06
N ALA A 29 5.00 -15.73 19.11
CA ALA A 29 4.55 -15.49 20.47
C ALA A 29 4.31 -13.99 20.69
N ARG A 30 3.25 -13.65 21.42
CA ARG A 30 2.96 -12.26 21.78
C ARG A 30 4.14 -11.64 22.51
N LEU A 31 4.52 -10.43 22.10
CA LEU A 31 5.50 -9.63 22.82
C LEU A 31 4.92 -9.18 24.17
N SER A 32 5.73 -9.28 25.23
CA SER A 32 5.43 -8.57 26.48
C SER A 32 5.43 -7.05 26.25
N ASP A 33 4.76 -6.31 27.13
CA ASP A 33 4.72 -4.83 27.08
C ASP A 33 6.12 -4.22 27.01
N LYS A 34 7.06 -4.81 27.75
CA LYS A 34 8.45 -4.36 27.78
C LYS A 34 9.15 -4.64 26.45
N GLU A 35 8.96 -5.81 25.86
CA GLU A 35 9.54 -6.15 24.56
C GLU A 35 8.96 -5.27 23.46
N PHE A 36 7.64 -5.11 23.44
CA PHE A 36 6.93 -4.28 22.47
C PHE A 36 7.39 -2.81 22.53
N LYS A 37 7.42 -2.20 23.72
CA LYS A 37 7.92 -0.82 23.88
C LYS A 37 9.38 -0.63 23.47
N ASN A 38 10.18 -1.71 23.44
CA ASN A 38 11.60 -1.67 23.09
C ASN A 38 11.89 -2.26 21.70
N LEU A 39 10.86 -2.51 20.88
CA LEU A 39 10.97 -3.17 19.58
C LEU A 39 11.94 -2.47 18.62
N PHE A 40 11.95 -1.12 18.64
CA PHE A 40 12.78 -0.27 17.79
C PHE A 40 13.89 0.47 18.55
N ASN A 41 14.45 -0.16 19.58
CA ASN A 41 15.63 0.39 20.26
C ASN A 41 16.87 0.43 19.32
N LYS A 42 17.97 1.01 19.80
CA LYS A 42 19.23 1.18 19.03
C LYS A 42 19.81 -0.12 18.44
N ASN A 43 19.47 -1.28 19.01
CA ASN A 43 19.93 -2.60 18.55
C ASN A 43 18.80 -3.39 17.86
N SER A 44 17.76 -2.72 17.38
CA SER A 44 16.65 -3.39 16.71
C SER A 44 17.15 -4.18 15.50
N ARG A 45 16.63 -5.40 15.35
CA ARG A 45 16.87 -6.21 14.15
C ARG A 45 16.14 -5.66 12.93
N TYR A 46 15.10 -4.86 13.14
CA TYR A 46 14.20 -4.40 12.09
C TYR A 46 14.64 -3.10 11.44
N THR A 47 15.50 -2.29 12.08
CA THR A 47 15.84 -0.95 11.59
C THR A 47 17.33 -0.75 11.35
N ASP A 48 17.64 0.03 10.32
CA ASP A 48 18.96 0.60 10.02
C ASP A 48 18.76 1.97 9.36
N PRO A 49 19.12 3.08 10.05
CA PRO A 49 18.92 4.44 9.53
C PRO A 49 19.59 4.75 8.19
N ASN A 50 20.55 3.93 7.76
CA ASN A 50 21.25 4.10 6.48
C ASN A 50 20.64 3.25 5.35
N HIS A 51 19.74 2.33 5.67
CA HIS A 51 19.13 1.47 4.68
C HIS A 51 18.15 2.23 3.80
N LYS A 52 18.20 1.90 2.50
CA LYS A 52 17.27 2.35 1.47
C LYS A 52 16.89 1.15 0.62
N VAL A 53 15.67 1.16 0.12
CA VAL A 53 15.17 0.10 -0.76
C VAL A 53 14.92 0.66 -2.15
N ASP A 54 15.36 -0.08 -3.16
CA ASP A 54 15.11 0.25 -4.57
C ASP A 54 13.82 -0.45 -4.99
N ILE A 55 12.70 0.26 -4.86
CA ILE A 55 11.36 -0.19 -5.25
C ILE A 55 10.61 1.00 -5.83
N ASN A 56 9.91 0.79 -6.94
CA ASN A 56 9.07 1.82 -7.58
C ASN A 56 7.58 1.66 -7.24
N ILE A 57 6.75 2.59 -7.70
CA ILE A 57 5.31 2.58 -7.43
C ILE A 57 4.60 1.37 -8.05
N GLU A 58 5.04 0.92 -9.24
CA GLU A 58 4.50 -0.26 -9.91
C GLU A 58 4.73 -1.52 -9.09
N GLU A 59 5.91 -1.65 -8.49
CA GLU A 59 6.28 -2.74 -7.59
C GLU A 59 5.49 -2.68 -6.28
N VAL A 60 5.25 -1.49 -5.73
CA VAL A 60 4.39 -1.31 -4.54
C VAL A 60 2.95 -1.76 -4.84
N VAL A 61 2.37 -1.35 -5.97
CA VAL A 61 1.03 -1.78 -6.38
C VAL A 61 0.98 -3.28 -6.64
N ALA A 62 1.99 -3.84 -7.30
CA ALA A 62 2.12 -5.28 -7.50
C ALA A 62 2.28 -6.04 -6.17
N TYR A 63 2.93 -5.43 -5.18
CA TYR A 63 3.06 -5.98 -3.84
C TYR A 63 1.70 -6.03 -3.14
N ILE A 64 0.96 -4.92 -3.13
CA ILE A 64 -0.40 -4.83 -2.56
C ILE A 64 -1.32 -5.89 -3.16
N ARG A 65 -1.32 -6.08 -4.48
CA ARG A 65 -2.13 -7.11 -5.17
C ARG A 65 -1.83 -8.54 -4.71
N LYS A 66 -0.59 -8.83 -4.33
CA LYS A 66 -0.17 -10.16 -3.88
C LYS A 66 -0.52 -10.42 -2.42
N ILE A 67 -0.69 -9.36 -1.62
CA ILE A 67 -1.04 -9.44 -0.21
C ILE A 67 -2.56 -9.60 -0.12
N ASN A 68 -3.01 -10.82 -0.38
CA ASN A 68 -4.41 -11.18 -0.20
C ASN A 68 -4.65 -11.63 1.25
N ASP A 69 -5.52 -10.92 1.98
CA ASP A 69 -6.01 -11.24 3.34
C ASP A 69 -4.93 -11.79 4.30
N ALA A 70 -3.69 -11.33 4.11
CA ALA A 70 -2.53 -12.03 4.62
C ALA A 70 -2.22 -11.55 6.02
N ASN A 71 -2.23 -12.50 6.97
CA ASN A 71 -1.72 -12.33 8.32
C ASN A 71 -0.19 -12.17 8.33
N LEU A 72 0.32 -11.18 7.58
CA LEU A 72 1.75 -10.86 7.45
C LEU A 72 2.27 -10.24 8.73
N THR A 73 3.42 -10.71 9.20
CA THR A 73 4.11 -10.13 10.35
C THR A 73 5.23 -9.20 9.91
N MET A 74 5.80 -8.45 10.85
CA MET A 74 7.00 -7.65 10.60
C MET A 74 8.18 -8.51 10.13
N ASN A 75 8.28 -9.77 10.58
CA ASN A 75 9.33 -10.67 10.10
C ASN A 75 9.15 -11.03 8.63
N ASP A 76 7.91 -11.21 8.17
CA ASP A 76 7.64 -11.48 6.75
C ASP A 76 8.07 -10.30 5.88
N ILE A 77 7.78 -9.06 6.29
CA ILE A 77 8.22 -7.85 5.59
C ILE A 77 9.75 -7.72 5.66
N PHE A 78 10.35 -7.91 6.83
CA PHE A 78 11.81 -7.86 7.01
C PHE A 78 12.55 -8.89 6.14
N ASN A 79 12.02 -10.11 6.03
CA ASN A 79 12.64 -11.15 5.21
C ASN A 79 12.59 -10.83 3.71
N GLN A 80 11.66 -9.98 3.28
CA GLN A 80 11.47 -9.61 1.88
C GLN A 80 12.24 -8.33 1.52
N LEU A 81 12.16 -7.30 2.36
CA LEU A 81 12.69 -5.97 2.08
C LEU A 81 13.95 -5.64 2.89
N GLY A 82 14.37 -6.51 3.80
CA GLY A 82 15.47 -6.22 4.73
C GLY A 82 15.04 -5.28 5.85
N LYS A 83 15.98 -4.45 6.33
CA LYS A 83 15.71 -3.53 7.44
C LYS A 83 14.90 -2.33 6.97
N ALA A 84 13.97 -1.85 7.78
CA ALA A 84 13.39 -0.53 7.58
C ALA A 84 14.42 0.56 7.90
N ARG A 85 14.23 1.77 7.37
CA ARG A 85 15.01 2.93 7.81
C ARG A 85 14.72 3.24 9.27
N ASP A 86 13.45 3.23 9.61
CA ASP A 86 12.94 3.54 10.95
C ASP A 86 11.74 2.66 11.29
N GLY A 87 11.34 2.67 12.56
CA GLY A 87 10.14 2.00 13.02
C GLY A 87 9.65 2.58 14.34
N TYR A 88 8.34 2.55 14.53
CA TYR A 88 7.71 3.06 15.74
C TYR A 88 6.64 2.11 16.25
N VAL A 89 6.38 2.20 17.55
CA VAL A 89 5.27 1.51 18.22
C VAL A 89 4.29 2.52 18.79
N SER A 90 3.01 2.20 18.73
CA SER A 90 1.91 2.94 19.34
C SER A 90 1.16 2.05 20.31
N ILE A 91 0.67 2.67 21.40
CA ILE A 91 -0.30 2.06 22.30
C ILE A 91 -1.42 3.08 22.46
N ASP A 92 -2.59 2.74 21.94
CA ASP A 92 -3.77 3.59 22.00
C ASP A 92 -4.37 3.61 23.41
N SER A 93 -5.25 4.57 23.68
CA SER A 93 -5.87 4.74 25.01
C SER A 93 -6.72 3.55 25.45
N ASP A 94 -7.22 2.76 24.51
CA ASP A 94 -7.97 1.53 24.76
C ASP A 94 -7.05 0.31 25.00
N GLY A 95 -5.73 0.50 24.91
CA GLY A 95 -4.72 -0.54 25.06
C GLY A 95 -4.36 -1.26 23.77
N SER A 96 -4.99 -0.91 22.63
CA SER A 96 -4.63 -1.44 21.31
C SER A 96 -3.18 -1.10 20.97
N ARG A 97 -2.48 -2.04 20.34
CA ARG A 97 -1.06 -1.92 20.01
C ARG A 97 -0.86 -1.86 18.51
N GLY A 98 -0.08 -0.90 18.06
CA GLY A 98 0.30 -0.76 16.65
C GLY A 98 1.80 -0.63 16.49
N SER A 99 2.31 -0.99 15.33
CA SER A 99 3.71 -0.74 14.98
C SER A 99 3.84 -0.43 13.51
N VAL A 100 4.88 0.29 13.13
CA VAL A 100 5.11 0.67 11.74
C VAL A 100 6.56 0.48 11.38
N LEU A 101 6.79 0.03 10.15
CA LEU A 101 8.11 -0.02 9.52
C LEU A 101 8.14 0.99 8.37
N THR A 102 9.05 1.95 8.45
CA THR A 102 9.22 3.00 7.45
C THR A 102 10.45 2.74 6.59
N TYR A 103 10.24 2.59 5.28
CA TYR A 103 11.29 2.43 4.29
C TYR A 103 11.45 3.72 3.50
N LEU A 104 12.69 4.20 3.36
CA LEU A 104 13.02 5.28 2.45
C LEU A 104 13.44 4.69 1.11
N LEU A 105 12.81 5.13 0.04
CA LEU A 105 13.10 4.62 -1.30
C LEU A 105 14.40 5.23 -1.84
N THR A 106 15.08 4.51 -2.72
CA THR A 106 16.30 5.00 -3.41
C THR A 106 16.04 6.36 -4.08
N ASP A 107 17.09 7.17 -4.18
CA ASP A 107 17.04 8.57 -4.63
C ASP A 107 16.21 9.52 -3.73
N ASN A 108 15.74 9.06 -2.56
CA ASN A 108 14.85 9.82 -1.68
C ASN A 108 13.58 10.29 -2.41
N LYS A 109 13.04 9.45 -3.31
CA LYS A 109 11.83 9.79 -4.06
C LYS A 109 10.56 9.75 -3.22
N ALA A 110 10.49 8.76 -2.33
CA ALA A 110 9.32 8.50 -1.51
C ALA A 110 9.66 7.76 -0.22
N ALA A 111 8.67 7.64 0.66
CA ALA A 111 8.67 6.74 1.80
C ALA A 111 7.55 5.70 1.63
N LEU A 112 7.78 4.51 2.18
CA LEU A 112 6.83 3.40 2.21
C LEU A 112 6.68 2.90 3.65
N ASP A 113 5.48 3.06 4.19
CA ASP A 113 5.12 2.62 5.53
C ASP A 113 4.30 1.33 5.46
N PHE A 114 4.67 0.39 6.32
CA PHE A 114 3.91 -0.83 6.58
C PHE A 114 3.34 -0.74 7.99
N ASP A 115 2.01 -0.63 8.11
CA ASP A 115 1.33 -0.50 9.39
C ASP A 115 0.82 -1.85 9.89
N PHE A 116 1.12 -2.15 11.15
CA PHE A 116 0.75 -3.39 11.82
C PHE A 116 -0.10 -3.08 13.05
N SER A 117 -1.11 -3.91 13.29
CA SER A 117 -1.98 -3.86 14.47
C SER A 117 -1.93 -5.19 15.20
N GLU A 118 -1.97 -5.16 16.54
CA GLU A 118 -2.05 -6.38 17.35
C GLU A 118 -3.44 -7.02 17.20
N LYS A 119 -3.49 -8.18 16.57
CA LYS A 119 -4.68 -9.04 16.43
C LYS A 119 -4.31 -10.46 16.81
N GLU A 120 -5.18 -11.12 17.58
CA GLU A 120 -4.94 -12.49 18.05
C GLU A 120 -3.54 -12.68 18.68
N ASN A 121 -3.10 -11.70 19.47
CA ASN A 121 -1.80 -11.70 20.13
C ASN A 121 -0.58 -11.61 19.19
N ARG A 122 -0.76 -11.14 17.94
CA ARG A 122 0.31 -10.96 16.93
C ARG A 122 0.20 -9.60 16.27
N LEU A 123 1.33 -8.99 15.88
CA LEU A 123 1.34 -7.77 15.08
C LEU A 123 1.19 -8.15 13.60
N LEU A 124 0.03 -7.83 13.04
CA LEU A 124 -0.35 -8.19 11.68
C LEU A 124 -0.51 -6.95 10.82
N LEU A 125 0.01 -6.99 9.59
CA LEU A 125 -0.11 -5.92 8.61
C LEU A 125 -1.60 -5.61 8.37
N HIS A 126 -1.97 -4.33 8.37
CA HIS A 126 -3.35 -3.91 8.07
C HIS A 126 -3.42 -2.74 7.08
N SER A 127 -2.34 -2.01 6.86
CA SER A 127 -2.24 -1.04 5.77
C SER A 127 -0.83 -0.89 5.24
N ILE A 128 -0.76 -0.42 4.00
CA ILE A 128 0.46 0.05 3.35
C ILE A 128 0.22 1.48 2.89
N GLN A 129 1.19 2.35 3.13
CA GLN A 129 1.14 3.74 2.70
C GLN A 129 2.40 4.11 1.94
N TYR A 130 2.23 4.77 0.80
CA TYR A 130 3.33 5.31 0.02
C TYR A 130 3.18 6.83 -0.04
N PHE A 131 4.28 7.55 0.20
CA PHE A 131 4.31 9.00 0.23
C PHE A 131 5.42 9.51 -0.67
N THR A 132 5.06 10.18 -1.77
CA THR A 132 6.06 10.91 -2.57
C THR A 132 6.54 12.10 -1.75
N LEU A 133 7.87 12.21 -1.58
CA LEU A 133 8.45 13.31 -0.82
C LEU A 133 8.13 14.62 -1.53
N GLU A 134 7.80 15.67 -0.78
CA GLU A 134 7.30 16.93 -1.36
C GLU A 134 8.25 17.51 -2.43
N SER A 135 9.56 17.45 -2.20
CA SER A 135 10.58 17.89 -3.17
C SER A 135 10.62 17.11 -4.50
N GLN A 136 9.91 15.99 -4.58
CA GLN A 136 9.89 15.05 -5.70
C GLN A 136 8.50 14.98 -6.35
N ARG A 137 7.52 15.70 -5.81
CA ARG A 137 6.18 15.76 -6.39
C ARG A 137 6.21 16.59 -7.66
N GLU A 138 5.62 16.06 -8.72
CA GLU A 138 5.50 16.76 -9.99
C GLU A 138 4.32 17.71 -9.95
N SER A 139 4.50 18.93 -10.45
CA SER A 139 3.38 19.84 -10.68
C SER A 139 2.54 19.35 -11.84
N THR A 140 1.22 19.56 -11.76
CA THR A 140 0.27 19.23 -12.81
C THR A 140 -0.55 20.45 -13.19
N GLU A 141 -0.92 20.55 -14.48
CA GLU A 141 -1.89 21.53 -14.96
C GLU A 141 -3.34 21.09 -14.73
N ARG A 142 -3.56 19.80 -14.40
CA ARG A 142 -4.89 19.23 -14.17
C ARG A 142 -5.57 19.86 -12.95
N THR A 143 -6.79 20.34 -13.17
CA THR A 143 -7.69 20.87 -12.15
C THR A 143 -8.48 19.76 -11.46
N SER A 144 -9.11 20.04 -10.31
CA SER A 144 -9.98 19.06 -9.66
C SER A 144 -11.16 18.58 -10.52
N ASP A 145 -11.61 19.39 -11.48
CA ASP A 145 -12.68 19.04 -12.41
C ASP A 145 -12.19 18.08 -13.51
N ASP A 146 -10.92 18.19 -13.93
CA ASP A 146 -10.31 17.22 -14.87
C ASP A 146 -10.27 15.81 -14.26
N TYR A 147 -9.93 15.70 -12.96
CA TYR A 147 -10.02 14.42 -12.25
C TYR A 147 -11.46 13.93 -12.09
N SER A 148 -12.42 14.85 -11.90
CA SER A 148 -13.83 14.50 -11.80
C SER A 148 -14.38 13.87 -13.09
N ALA A 149 -13.81 14.22 -14.24
CA ALA A 149 -14.16 13.62 -15.52
C ALA A 149 -13.73 12.14 -15.67
N LEU A 150 -12.82 11.65 -14.81
CA LEU A 150 -12.37 10.25 -14.80
C LEU A 150 -13.37 9.29 -14.14
N ILE A 151 -14.32 9.83 -13.36
CA ILE A 151 -15.27 9.02 -12.61
C ILE A 151 -16.22 8.31 -13.57
N PRO A 152 -16.34 6.97 -13.49
CA PRO A 152 -17.17 6.23 -14.43
C PRO A 152 -18.63 6.65 -14.32
N GLN A 153 -19.32 6.71 -15.45
CA GLN A 153 -20.77 6.87 -15.44
C GLN A 153 -21.43 5.61 -14.86
N PRO A 154 -22.64 5.70 -14.29
CA PRO A 154 -23.35 4.54 -13.76
C PRO A 154 -23.43 3.40 -14.78
N GLY A 155 -22.95 2.21 -14.39
CA GLY A 155 -22.93 1.02 -15.25
C GLY A 155 -21.72 0.91 -16.19
N GLN A 156 -20.77 1.85 -16.13
CA GLN A 156 -19.48 1.73 -16.81
C GLN A 156 -18.39 1.23 -15.85
N GLU A 157 -17.43 0.49 -16.38
CA GLU A 157 -16.23 0.10 -15.62
C GLU A 157 -15.31 1.31 -15.44
N GLY A 158 -14.79 1.48 -14.23
CA GLY A 158 -13.77 2.47 -13.93
C GLY A 158 -12.41 2.12 -14.55
N VAL A 159 -11.60 3.16 -14.77
CA VAL A 159 -10.19 3.03 -15.17
C VAL A 159 -9.45 2.17 -14.15
N GLU A 160 -8.57 1.30 -14.65
CA GLU A 160 -7.76 0.42 -13.82
C GLU A 160 -6.64 1.22 -13.12
N LEU A 161 -6.28 0.86 -11.88
CA LEU A 161 -5.32 1.60 -11.06
C LEU A 161 -3.97 1.88 -11.75
N MET A 162 -3.35 0.87 -12.37
CA MET A 162 -2.07 1.07 -13.04
C MET A 162 -2.19 1.86 -14.33
N GLU A 163 -3.31 1.76 -15.04
CA GLU A 163 -3.62 2.65 -16.16
C GLU A 163 -3.73 4.11 -15.69
N ALA A 164 -4.45 4.35 -14.58
CA ALA A 164 -4.56 5.68 -13.99
C ALA A 164 -3.20 6.24 -13.56
N ILE A 165 -2.35 5.45 -12.87
CA ILE A 165 -1.00 5.91 -12.47
C ILE A 165 -0.12 6.22 -13.69
N LYS A 166 -0.22 5.45 -14.78
CA LYS A 166 0.53 5.74 -16.02
C LYS A 166 0.09 7.03 -16.69
N GLU A 167 -1.20 7.36 -16.64
CA GLU A 167 -1.75 8.57 -17.25
C GLU A 167 -1.58 9.82 -16.37
N LEU A 168 -1.70 9.65 -15.05
CA LEU A 168 -1.72 10.74 -14.08
C LEU A 168 -0.33 11.03 -13.48
N GLY A 169 0.60 10.07 -13.57
CA GLY A 169 1.90 10.13 -12.92
C GLY A 169 1.91 9.45 -11.55
N VAL A 170 3.06 9.50 -10.89
CA VAL A 170 3.21 8.94 -9.53
C VAL A 170 2.35 9.76 -8.56
N PRO A 171 1.50 9.13 -7.73
CA PRO A 171 0.66 9.85 -6.79
C PRO A 171 1.47 10.49 -5.66
N ASP A 172 0.97 11.59 -5.11
CA ASP A 172 1.55 12.23 -3.93
C ASP A 172 1.45 11.32 -2.70
N TRP A 173 0.38 10.54 -2.65
CA TRP A 173 0.08 9.57 -1.62
C TRP A 173 -0.72 8.40 -2.17
N LEU A 174 -0.41 7.20 -1.69
CA LEU A 174 -1.21 5.99 -1.89
C LEU A 174 -1.45 5.34 -0.53
N TYR A 175 -2.67 4.83 -0.33
CA TYR A 175 -3.05 4.05 0.84
C TYR A 175 -3.79 2.80 0.40
N SER A 176 -3.42 1.68 0.99
CA SER A 176 -4.16 0.43 0.85
C SER A 176 -4.44 -0.14 2.23
N SER A 177 -5.67 -0.61 2.43
CA SER A 177 -6.08 -1.28 3.66
C SER A 177 -6.49 -2.72 3.40
N PHE A 178 -6.12 -3.60 4.33
CA PHE A 178 -6.37 -5.04 4.30
C PHE A 178 -7.27 -5.44 5.47
N LEU A 179 -8.38 -4.72 5.67
CA LEU A 179 -9.29 -5.05 6.76
C LEU A 179 -9.94 -6.43 6.50
N PRO A 180 -9.85 -7.37 7.46
CA PRO A 180 -10.45 -8.69 7.30
C PRO A 180 -11.95 -8.59 7.03
N GLY A 181 -12.41 -9.25 5.96
CA GLY A 181 -13.82 -9.28 5.59
C GLY A 181 -14.34 -8.04 4.86
N THR A 182 -13.47 -7.10 4.46
CA THR A 182 -13.82 -6.03 3.51
C THR A 182 -13.09 -6.25 2.20
N GLU A 183 -13.70 -5.85 1.08
CA GLU A 183 -12.99 -5.77 -0.19
C GLU A 183 -11.80 -4.81 -0.04
N ALA A 184 -10.64 -5.19 -0.58
CA ALA A 184 -9.47 -4.32 -0.51
C ALA A 184 -9.77 -3.04 -1.28
N GLN A 185 -9.39 -1.90 -0.71
CA GLN A 185 -9.50 -0.60 -1.37
C GLN A 185 -8.11 0.04 -1.45
N ILE A 186 -7.86 0.70 -2.57
CA ILE A 186 -6.69 1.56 -2.75
C ILE A 186 -7.18 2.99 -2.97
N ALA A 187 -6.64 3.92 -2.19
CA ALA A 187 -6.80 5.34 -2.42
C ALA A 187 -5.48 5.91 -2.93
N ILE A 188 -5.54 6.78 -3.94
CA ILE A 188 -4.39 7.58 -4.39
C ILE A 188 -4.78 9.05 -4.42
N SER A 189 -3.87 9.94 -4.06
CA SER A 189 -4.13 11.38 -4.06
C SER A 189 -3.10 12.19 -4.82
N TYR A 190 -3.57 13.29 -5.39
CA TYR A 190 -2.79 14.28 -6.14
C TYR A 190 -3.15 15.68 -5.69
N LYS A 191 -2.19 16.59 -5.75
CA LYS A 191 -2.41 18.03 -5.73
C LYS A 191 -2.77 18.53 -7.13
N ALA A 192 -3.96 19.08 -7.28
CA ALA A 192 -4.42 19.70 -8.52
C ALA A 192 -3.97 21.17 -8.63
N SER A 193 -4.04 21.72 -9.85
CA SER A 193 -3.62 23.09 -10.18
C SER A 193 -4.48 24.18 -9.52
N ASP A 194 -5.71 23.84 -9.13
CA ASP A 194 -6.69 24.72 -8.47
C ASP A 194 -6.58 24.70 -6.92
N GLU A 195 -5.41 24.36 -6.40
CA GLU A 195 -5.12 24.23 -4.95
C GLU A 195 -6.04 23.23 -4.22
N MET A 196 -6.52 22.22 -4.95
CA MET A 196 -7.32 21.12 -4.40
C MET A 196 -6.45 19.87 -4.24
N ARG A 197 -6.66 19.12 -3.16
CA ARG A 197 -6.25 17.72 -3.04
C ARG A 197 -7.38 16.84 -3.54
N VAL A 198 -7.10 16.04 -4.57
CA VAL A 198 -8.02 15.05 -5.10
C VAL A 198 -7.58 13.68 -4.64
N THR A 199 -8.51 12.90 -4.07
CA THR A 199 -8.28 11.50 -3.72
C THR A 199 -9.21 10.63 -4.56
N LEU A 200 -8.64 9.71 -5.32
CA LEU A 200 -9.33 8.73 -6.14
C LEU A 200 -9.39 7.40 -5.38
N TYR A 201 -10.56 6.76 -5.34
CA TYR A 201 -10.79 5.49 -4.64
C TYR A 201 -11.02 4.37 -5.64
N PHE A 202 -10.23 3.32 -5.49
CA PHE A 202 -10.24 2.14 -6.34
C PHE A 202 -10.68 0.93 -5.52
N ASP A 203 -11.78 0.33 -5.93
CA ASP A 203 -12.33 -0.86 -5.30
C ASP A 203 -11.81 -2.11 -6.02
N GLN A 204 -11.64 -3.20 -5.28
CA GLN A 204 -11.16 -4.47 -5.84
C GLN A 204 -12.23 -5.10 -6.75
N ASP A 205 -11.86 -5.38 -8.00
CA ASP A 205 -12.66 -6.08 -9.00
C ASP A 205 -11.86 -7.29 -9.51
N GLY A 206 -12.06 -8.44 -8.87
CA GLY A 206 -11.26 -9.65 -9.09
C GLY A 206 -9.79 -9.43 -8.74
N ASP A 207 -8.92 -9.52 -9.74
CA ASP A 207 -7.46 -9.33 -9.62
C ASP A 207 -7.03 -7.86 -9.84
N PHE A 208 -7.98 -6.97 -10.12
CA PHE A 208 -7.73 -5.57 -10.46
C PHE A 208 -8.33 -4.62 -9.42
N PHE A 209 -7.93 -3.35 -9.51
CA PHE A 209 -8.50 -2.25 -8.73
C PHE A 209 -9.04 -1.21 -9.71
N ARG A 210 -10.33 -0.87 -9.60
CA ARG A 210 -11.01 0.02 -10.54
C ARG A 210 -11.54 1.26 -9.86
N LEU A 211 -11.36 2.40 -10.52
CA LEU A 211 -11.81 3.70 -10.03
C LEU A 211 -13.34 3.70 -9.85
N GLY A 212 -13.80 3.84 -8.61
CA GLY A 212 -15.23 3.90 -8.30
C GLY A 212 -15.70 5.31 -7.93
N SER A 213 -14.88 6.06 -7.19
CA SER A 213 -15.28 7.37 -6.66
C SER A 213 -14.08 8.28 -6.39
N MET A 214 -14.38 9.52 -6.00
CA MET A 214 -13.36 10.47 -5.55
C MET A 214 -13.87 11.43 -4.48
N THR A 215 -12.93 12.06 -3.79
CA THR A 215 -13.15 13.25 -2.97
C THR A 215 -12.23 14.37 -3.43
N LYS A 216 -12.66 15.62 -3.20
CA LYS A 216 -11.82 16.80 -3.38
C LYS A 216 -11.91 17.69 -2.15
N LEU A 217 -10.75 18.07 -1.62
CA LEU A 217 -10.61 18.92 -0.43
C LEU A 217 -9.70 20.09 -0.78
N LYS A 218 -9.97 21.27 -0.22
CA LYS A 218 -9.01 22.38 -0.33
C LYS A 218 -7.70 21.96 0.31
N ASP A 219 -6.60 22.07 -0.45
CA ASP A 219 -5.26 21.81 0.08
C ASP A 219 -4.93 22.98 1.01
N LYS A 220 -5.15 22.78 2.31
CA LYS A 220 -4.71 23.77 3.30
C LYS A 220 -3.19 23.74 3.26
N LYS A 221 -2.56 24.87 2.91
CA LYS A 221 -1.11 25.03 3.08
C LYS A 221 -0.79 24.76 4.55
N GLU A 222 -0.04 23.69 4.79
CA GLU A 222 0.55 23.38 6.11
C GLU A 222 1.63 24.40 6.47
#